data_AF-A0A3Q8WVL8-F1
#
_entry.id   AF-A0A3Q8WVL8-F1
#
_cell.length_a   1.000
_cell.length_b   1.000
_cell.length_c   1.000
_cell.angle_alpha   90.00
_cell.angle_beta   90.00
_cell.angle_gamma   90.00
#
_symmetry.space_group_name_H-M   'P 1'
#
loop_
_entity.id
_entity.type
_entity.pdbx_description
1 polymer ?
#
loop_
_entity_poly.entity_id
_entity_poly.type
_entity_poly.pdbx_seq_one_letter_code
_entity_poly.pdbx_strand_id
1 'polypeptide(L)'
;MDGDAGTRSGRRGWGGRVTDAEQAVDPRLDPELIEQGDTRNVVDRYRFWSVEAIRADLDESRSALHIAIENLDHDLNIGSIVRTGNAFNVGGVHIVGRRRWNRRGAMVTDRYLDIIHQPEPADLAGWAQANGYAIIGIDNVPGCTDLEASPLPERSILVFGQESNGISPELLAECTEVRQIPMYGSTRSMNVAAAAAIAIHSWSVTHQYRG
;
A
#
# COMPACT_ATOMS: atom_id res chain seq x y z
N MET A 1 44.28 2.98 25.01
CA MET A 1 43.06 3.48 25.66
C MET A 1 42.29 4.22 24.60
N ASP A 2 41.36 3.48 24.02
CA ASP A 2 40.44 3.90 22.97
C ASP A 2 39.45 4.94 23.47
N GLY A 3 38.95 5.77 22.55
CA GLY A 3 37.96 6.80 22.83
C GLY A 3 37.35 7.34 21.54
N ASP A 4 36.56 6.48 20.89
CA ASP A 4 35.62 6.79 19.81
C ASP A 4 34.59 7.85 20.25
N ALA A 5 34.30 8.79 19.36
CA ALA A 5 33.20 9.75 19.52
C ALA A 5 32.65 10.21 18.16
N GLY A 6 31.97 9.30 17.47
CA GLY A 6 30.58 9.53 17.05
C GLY A 6 30.31 10.54 15.93
N THR A 7 30.27 10.03 14.70
CA THR A 7 29.54 10.65 13.58
C THR A 7 28.03 10.59 13.85
N ARG A 8 27.47 11.66 14.43
CA ARG A 8 26.01 11.86 14.45
C ARG A 8 25.54 12.22 13.05
N SER A 9 24.87 11.28 12.40
CA SER A 9 23.99 11.49 11.26
C SER A 9 22.99 12.61 11.57
N GLY A 10 23.26 13.81 11.07
CA GLY A 10 22.37 14.96 11.15
C GLY A 10 21.18 14.78 10.21
N ARG A 11 19.97 14.75 10.77
CA ARG A 11 18.72 14.93 10.01
C ARG A 11 18.80 16.28 9.28
N ARG A 12 18.69 16.29 7.95
CA ARG A 12 18.55 17.54 7.19
C ARG A 12 17.16 18.11 7.50
N GLY A 13 17.12 19.27 8.13
CA GLY A 13 15.88 20.00 8.34
C GLY A 13 15.31 20.54 7.03
N TRP A 14 14.02 20.88 7.06
CA TRP A 14 13.31 21.57 5.99
C TRP A 14 14.13 22.75 5.44
N GLY A 15 14.48 22.72 4.15
CA GLY A 15 15.04 23.87 3.43
C GLY A 15 16.55 23.85 3.13
N GLY A 16 17.24 22.71 3.23
CA GLY A 16 18.61 22.59 2.71
C GLY A 16 18.62 22.78 1.19
N ARG A 17 19.27 23.82 0.67
CA ARG A 17 19.47 24.02 -0.77
C ARG A 17 20.35 22.89 -1.32
N VAL A 18 19.89 22.23 -2.38
CA VAL A 18 20.76 21.38 -3.21
C VAL A 18 21.79 22.30 -3.85
N THR A 19 23.07 21.94 -3.76
CA THR A 19 24.13 22.72 -4.41
C THR A 19 24.18 22.43 -5.91
N ASP A 20 24.61 23.39 -6.72
CA ASP A 20 24.77 23.21 -8.18
C ASP A 20 25.67 22.02 -8.52
N ALA A 21 26.66 21.74 -7.66
CA ALA A 21 27.55 20.59 -7.79
C ALA A 21 26.87 19.25 -7.49
N GLU A 22 25.98 19.19 -6.50
CA GLU A 22 25.16 17.99 -6.21
C GLU A 22 24.14 17.73 -7.33
N GLN A 23 23.51 18.78 -7.86
CA GLN A 23 22.57 18.69 -8.98
C GLN A 23 23.23 18.18 -10.26
N ALA A 24 24.48 18.56 -10.52
CA ALA A 24 25.21 18.14 -11.72
C ALA A 24 25.60 16.66 -11.73
N VAL A 25 25.53 15.95 -10.60
CA VAL A 25 26.08 14.59 -10.47
C VAL A 25 25.10 13.53 -9.98
N ASP A 26 23.98 13.90 -9.35
CA ASP A 26 22.99 12.92 -8.89
C ASP A 26 21.85 12.75 -9.91
N PRO A 27 21.80 11.62 -10.65
CA PRO A 27 20.79 11.40 -11.70
C PRO A 27 19.37 11.20 -11.15
N ARG A 28 19.21 11.11 -9.83
CA ARG A 28 17.88 10.99 -9.19
C ARG A 28 17.18 12.33 -9.07
N LEU A 29 17.91 13.44 -9.11
CA LEU A 29 17.37 14.77 -8.93
C LEU A 29 16.62 15.24 -10.17
N ASP A 30 15.47 15.86 -9.95
CA ASP A 30 14.65 16.50 -10.97
C ASP A 30 14.97 18.01 -11.01
N PRO A 31 15.55 18.52 -12.12
CA PRO A 31 15.91 19.94 -12.23
C PRO A 31 14.72 20.88 -12.06
N GLU A 32 13.52 20.50 -12.51
CA GLU A 32 12.32 21.34 -12.41
C GLU A 32 11.89 21.50 -10.95
N LEU A 33 11.96 20.41 -10.17
CA LEU A 33 11.65 20.44 -8.75
C LEU A 33 12.65 21.26 -7.92
N ILE A 34 13.91 21.31 -8.34
CA ILE A 34 14.93 22.16 -7.71
C ILE A 34 14.66 23.63 -8.02
N GLU A 35 14.38 23.96 -9.28
CA GLU A 35 14.14 25.33 -9.73
C GLU A 35 12.84 25.91 -9.15
N GLN A 36 11.74 25.16 -9.23
CA GLN A 36 10.40 25.62 -8.83
C GLN A 36 10.09 25.37 -7.35
N GLY A 37 10.89 24.54 -6.69
CA GLY A 37 10.63 24.04 -5.35
C GLY A 37 9.72 22.81 -5.34
N ASP A 38 10.10 21.82 -4.55
CA ASP A 38 9.33 20.58 -4.41
C ASP A 38 8.29 20.72 -3.31
N THR A 39 7.02 20.86 -3.70
CA THR A 39 5.86 20.98 -2.79
C THR A 39 5.18 19.64 -2.49
N ARG A 40 5.70 18.51 -3.02
CA ARG A 40 5.09 17.20 -2.84
C ARG A 40 5.18 16.76 -1.38
N ASN A 41 4.20 15.96 -0.94
CA ASN A 41 4.22 15.36 0.39
C ASN A 41 5.09 14.09 0.42
N VAL A 42 6.40 14.26 0.25
CA VAL A 42 7.40 13.19 0.35
C VAL A 42 8.30 13.42 1.57
N VAL A 43 8.85 12.34 2.13
CA VAL A 43 9.84 12.44 3.21
C VAL A 43 11.11 13.13 2.72
N ASP A 44 11.86 13.75 3.64
CA ASP A 44 13.00 14.62 3.32
C ASP A 44 14.05 13.95 2.43
N ARG A 45 14.27 12.63 2.57
CA ARG A 45 15.24 11.89 1.76
C ARG A 45 14.92 11.87 0.26
N TYR A 46 13.64 12.01 -0.10
CA TYR A 46 13.13 11.99 -1.47
C TYR A 46 12.88 13.38 -2.04
N ARG A 47 13.18 14.42 -1.26
CA ARG A 47 12.98 15.79 -1.70
C ARG A 47 13.81 16.02 -2.96
N PHE A 48 13.17 16.61 -3.99
CA PHE A 48 13.73 16.86 -5.31
C PHE A 48 14.03 15.64 -6.17
N TRP A 49 13.79 14.41 -5.70
CA TRP A 49 13.95 13.23 -6.55
C TRP A 49 12.81 13.12 -7.56
N SER A 50 13.13 12.66 -8.77
CA SER A 50 12.11 12.31 -9.76
C SER A 50 11.19 11.21 -9.22
N VAL A 51 9.98 11.09 -9.76
CA VAL A 51 9.04 10.04 -9.36
C VAL A 51 9.66 8.66 -9.63
N GLU A 52 10.35 8.51 -10.75
CA GLU A 52 11.03 7.30 -11.19
C GLU A 52 12.13 6.90 -10.21
N ALA A 53 12.94 7.85 -9.74
CA ALA A 53 13.98 7.59 -8.76
C ALA A 53 13.40 7.16 -7.40
N ILE A 54 12.32 7.79 -6.95
CA ILE A 54 11.61 7.40 -5.72
C ILE A 54 11.05 5.98 -5.86
N ARG A 55 10.44 5.66 -7.01
CA ARG A 55 9.91 4.32 -7.27
C ARG A 55 11.02 3.27 -7.22
N ALA A 56 12.13 3.51 -7.93
CA ALA A 56 13.27 2.59 -7.96
C ALA A 56 13.80 2.29 -6.56
N ASP A 57 13.96 3.31 -5.70
CA ASP A 57 14.42 3.13 -4.32
C ASP A 57 13.39 2.38 -3.44
N LEU A 58 12.10 2.68 -3.60
CA LEU A 58 11.04 1.96 -2.89
C LEU A 58 10.96 0.49 -3.31
N ASP A 59 11.23 0.19 -4.58
CA ASP A 59 11.17 -1.15 -5.19
C ASP A 59 12.23 -2.10 -4.60
N GLU A 60 13.33 -1.58 -4.06
CA GLU A 60 14.34 -2.36 -3.34
C GLU A 60 13.83 -2.94 -2.01
N SER A 61 12.72 -2.40 -1.48
CA SER A 61 12.23 -2.71 -0.12
C SER A 61 10.71 -2.87 -0.04
N ARG A 62 10.05 -3.13 -1.18
CA ARG A 62 8.60 -3.42 -1.19
C ARG A 62 8.30 -4.63 -0.31
N SER A 63 7.19 -4.53 0.39
CA SER A 63 6.72 -5.65 1.18
C SER A 63 6.16 -6.75 0.28
N ALA A 64 6.14 -7.98 0.79
CA ALA A 64 5.47 -9.10 0.15
C ALA A 64 3.92 -9.02 0.25
N LEU A 65 3.37 -7.92 0.77
CA LEU A 65 1.94 -7.67 0.84
C LEU A 65 1.46 -6.98 -0.43
N HIS A 66 0.36 -7.47 -0.99
CA HIS A 66 -0.41 -6.81 -2.02
C HIS A 66 -1.83 -6.53 -1.49
N ILE A 67 -2.52 -5.59 -2.12
CA ILE A 67 -3.91 -5.26 -1.81
C ILE A 67 -4.73 -5.47 -3.08
N ALA A 68 -5.94 -6.03 -2.98
CA ALA A 68 -6.91 -6.03 -4.06
C ALA A 68 -8.20 -5.36 -3.61
N ILE A 69 -8.78 -4.53 -4.47
CA ILE A 69 -10.01 -3.79 -4.17
C ILE A 69 -11.00 -4.05 -5.31
N GLU A 70 -12.17 -4.55 -4.94
CA GLU A 70 -13.24 -4.82 -5.88
C GLU A 70 -13.98 -3.52 -6.26
N ASN A 71 -13.94 -3.17 -7.54
CA ASN A 71 -14.46 -1.93 -8.08
C ASN A 71 -15.63 -2.19 -9.04
N LEU A 72 -16.80 -2.49 -8.49
CA LEU A 72 -18.01 -2.75 -9.28
C LEU A 72 -18.98 -1.56 -9.34
N ASP A 73 -18.85 -0.59 -8.44
CA ASP A 73 -19.75 0.57 -8.32
C ASP A 73 -19.05 1.82 -7.76
N HIS A 74 -19.60 2.48 -6.72
CA HIS A 74 -19.06 3.73 -6.18
C HIS A 74 -17.70 3.50 -5.50
N ASP A 75 -16.72 4.36 -5.80
CA ASP A 75 -15.30 4.10 -5.60
C ASP A 75 -14.61 5.04 -4.58
N LEU A 76 -15.38 5.58 -3.63
CA LEU A 76 -14.93 6.67 -2.75
C LEU A 76 -13.71 6.31 -1.88
N ASN A 77 -13.54 5.05 -1.52
CA ASN A 77 -12.45 4.61 -0.63
C ASN A 77 -11.21 4.07 -1.34
N ILE A 78 -11.27 3.80 -2.65
CA ILE A 78 -10.14 3.18 -3.37
C ILE A 78 -8.88 4.03 -3.22
N GLY A 79 -9.00 5.35 -3.36
CA GLY A 79 -7.88 6.25 -3.15
C GLY A 79 -7.32 6.22 -1.74
N SER A 80 -8.17 6.16 -0.71
CA SER A 80 -7.71 6.07 0.68
C SER A 80 -6.95 4.77 0.95
N ILE A 81 -7.40 3.65 0.38
CA ILE A 81 -6.73 2.35 0.50
C ILE A 81 -5.38 2.37 -0.24
N VAL A 82 -5.34 2.90 -1.46
CA VAL A 82 -4.08 3.09 -2.23
C VAL A 82 -3.08 3.91 -1.43
N ARG A 83 -3.54 5.00 -0.79
CA ARG A 83 -2.70 5.84 0.07
C ARG A 83 -2.15 5.08 1.27
N THR A 84 -2.97 4.26 1.91
CA THR A 84 -2.51 3.37 2.99
C THR A 84 -1.48 2.36 2.46
N GLY A 85 -1.72 1.75 1.31
CA GLY A 85 -0.76 0.85 0.67
C GLY A 85 0.60 1.51 0.45
N ASN A 86 0.63 2.77 0.01
CA ASN A 86 1.87 3.52 -0.16
C ASN A 86 2.60 3.73 1.18
N ALA A 87 1.86 4.06 2.24
CA ALA A 87 2.43 4.26 3.57
C ALA A 87 3.10 3.01 4.14
N PHE A 88 2.62 1.81 3.78
CA PHE A 88 3.20 0.52 4.20
C PHE A 88 4.17 -0.08 3.18
N ASN A 89 4.47 0.65 2.09
CA ASN A 89 5.32 0.20 0.99
C ASN A 89 4.90 -1.16 0.41
N VAL A 90 3.60 -1.37 0.20
CA VAL A 90 3.07 -2.63 -0.37
C VAL A 90 3.62 -2.89 -1.78
N GLY A 91 3.76 -4.16 -2.14
CA GLY A 91 4.27 -4.58 -3.46
C GLY A 91 3.36 -4.19 -4.63
N GLY A 92 2.06 -4.02 -4.39
CA GLY A 92 1.14 -3.54 -5.41
C GLY A 92 -0.30 -3.42 -4.93
N VAL A 93 -1.10 -2.68 -5.71
CA VAL A 93 -2.55 -2.56 -5.52
C VAL A 93 -3.27 -3.01 -6.78
N HIS A 94 -4.07 -4.05 -6.66
CA HIS A 94 -4.92 -4.60 -7.70
C HIS A 94 -6.30 -3.94 -7.65
N ILE A 95 -6.75 -3.43 -8.79
CA ILE A 95 -8.12 -2.95 -8.99
C ILE A 95 -8.85 -4.04 -9.76
N VAL A 96 -9.83 -4.69 -9.12
CA VAL A 96 -10.61 -5.79 -9.72
C VAL A 96 -11.91 -5.21 -10.28
N GLY A 97 -12.30 -5.59 -11.51
CA GLY A 97 -13.51 -5.07 -12.16
C GLY A 97 -13.26 -3.79 -12.96
N ARG A 98 -13.95 -2.70 -12.65
CA ARG A 98 -13.85 -1.44 -13.43
C ARG A 98 -12.43 -0.88 -13.37
N ARG A 99 -11.86 -0.58 -14.54
CA ARG A 99 -10.49 -0.03 -14.63
C ARG A 99 -10.35 1.38 -14.04
N ARG A 100 -11.38 2.21 -14.18
CA ARG A 100 -11.37 3.60 -13.72
C ARG A 100 -11.88 3.66 -12.29
N TRP A 101 -11.17 4.44 -11.48
CA TRP A 101 -11.48 4.66 -10.08
C TRP A 101 -11.12 6.09 -9.66
N ASN A 102 -11.71 6.57 -8.58
CA ASN A 102 -11.58 7.92 -8.06
C ASN A 102 -10.26 8.09 -7.28
N ARG A 103 -9.31 8.75 -7.94
CA ARG A 103 -7.97 8.98 -7.41
C ARG A 103 -7.84 10.08 -6.37
N ARG A 104 -8.92 10.85 -6.11
CA ARG A 104 -8.85 12.01 -5.20
C ARG A 104 -8.35 11.62 -3.80
N GLY A 105 -8.83 10.49 -3.26
CA GLY A 105 -8.39 10.00 -1.95
C GLY A 105 -6.92 9.56 -1.89
N ALA A 106 -6.31 9.23 -3.05
CA ALA A 106 -4.93 8.77 -3.10
C ALA A 106 -3.93 9.89 -2.83
N MET A 107 -4.32 11.16 -3.00
CA MET A 107 -3.43 12.31 -2.78
C MET A 107 -2.11 12.16 -3.56
N VAL A 108 -2.19 11.69 -4.81
CA VAL A 108 -1.06 11.49 -5.75
C VAL A 108 -0.10 10.34 -5.37
N THR A 109 -0.35 9.63 -4.26
CA THR A 109 0.48 8.48 -3.85
C THR A 109 0.41 7.29 -4.81
N ASP A 110 -0.62 7.23 -5.65
CA ASP A 110 -0.77 6.24 -6.73
C ASP A 110 0.40 6.27 -7.71
N ARG A 111 1.11 7.40 -7.85
CA ARG A 111 2.30 7.51 -8.70
C ARG A 111 3.50 6.71 -8.19
N TYR A 112 3.56 6.40 -6.90
CA TYR A 112 4.69 5.72 -6.27
C TYR A 112 4.42 4.22 -6.01
N LEU A 113 3.33 3.68 -6.55
CA LEU A 113 2.92 2.29 -6.41
C LEU A 113 2.69 1.66 -7.78
N ASP A 114 2.68 0.33 -7.80
CA ASP A 114 2.13 -0.44 -8.91
C ASP A 114 0.63 -0.59 -8.76
N ILE A 115 -0.11 -0.01 -9.70
CA ILE A 115 -1.57 -0.15 -9.82
C ILE A 115 -1.86 -1.13 -10.94
N ILE A 116 -2.31 -2.32 -10.58
CA ILE A 116 -2.51 -3.45 -11.49
C ILE A 116 -4.01 -3.60 -11.74
N HIS A 117 -4.44 -3.59 -13.00
CA HIS A 117 -5.84 -3.82 -13.31
C HIS A 117 -6.09 -5.30 -13.55
N GLN A 118 -7.06 -5.86 -12.81
CA GLN A 118 -7.59 -7.20 -13.02
C GLN A 118 -9.03 -7.06 -13.54
N PRO A 119 -9.33 -7.43 -14.79
CA PRO A 119 -10.68 -7.33 -15.33
C PRO A 119 -11.71 -8.12 -14.50
N GLU A 120 -11.38 -9.36 -14.13
CA GLU A 120 -12.26 -10.27 -13.41
C GLU A 120 -11.56 -10.86 -12.16
N PRO A 121 -12.32 -11.40 -11.18
CA PRO A 121 -11.74 -12.11 -10.03
C PRO A 121 -10.77 -13.24 -10.40
N ALA A 122 -11.08 -13.99 -11.47
CA ALA A 122 -10.23 -15.06 -11.96
C ALA A 122 -8.85 -14.57 -12.47
N ASP A 123 -8.77 -13.33 -12.97
CA ASP A 123 -7.49 -12.74 -13.39
C ASP A 123 -6.60 -12.43 -12.18
N LEU A 124 -7.20 -11.99 -11.06
CA LEU A 124 -6.49 -11.85 -9.79
C LEU A 124 -5.99 -13.21 -9.29
N ALA A 125 -6.82 -14.24 -9.34
CA ALA A 125 -6.47 -15.60 -8.96
C ALA A 125 -5.30 -16.15 -9.79
N GLY A 126 -5.37 -16.00 -11.12
CA GLY A 126 -4.30 -16.40 -12.02
C GLY A 126 -2.98 -15.66 -11.73
N TRP A 127 -3.05 -14.36 -11.48
CA TRP A 127 -1.87 -13.58 -11.09
C TRP A 127 -1.29 -14.05 -9.74
N ALA A 128 -2.15 -14.27 -8.74
CA ALA A 128 -1.73 -14.72 -7.41
C ALA A 128 -1.04 -16.09 -7.47
N GLN A 129 -1.63 -17.03 -8.21
CA GLN A 129 -1.07 -18.37 -8.43
C GLN A 129 0.30 -18.30 -9.11
N ALA A 130 0.42 -17.51 -10.19
CA ALA A 130 1.66 -17.38 -10.95
C ALA A 130 2.81 -16.76 -10.12
N ASN A 131 2.48 -15.95 -9.11
CA ASN A 131 3.45 -15.24 -8.28
C ASN A 131 3.60 -15.82 -6.86
N GLY A 132 2.88 -16.90 -6.54
CA GLY A 132 2.95 -17.58 -5.24
C GLY A 132 2.35 -16.77 -4.08
N TYR A 133 1.20 -16.13 -4.29
CA TYR A 133 0.48 -15.37 -3.27
C TYR A 133 -0.79 -16.09 -2.81
N ALA A 134 -1.08 -16.03 -1.50
CA ALA A 134 -2.38 -16.39 -0.96
C ALA A 134 -3.35 -15.21 -1.06
N ILE A 135 -4.60 -15.47 -1.46
CA ILE A 135 -5.64 -14.45 -1.51
C ILE A 135 -6.44 -14.52 -0.21
N ILE A 136 -6.42 -13.46 0.58
CA ILE A 136 -7.08 -13.40 1.89
C ILE A 136 -8.21 -12.37 1.81
N GLY A 137 -9.45 -12.82 1.87
CA GLY A 137 -10.61 -11.93 1.95
C GLY A 137 -10.70 -11.28 3.32
N ILE A 138 -10.93 -9.97 3.39
CA ILE A 138 -11.25 -9.27 4.64
C ILE A 138 -12.72 -8.87 4.62
N ASP A 139 -13.58 -9.73 5.20
CA ASP A 139 -15.02 -9.54 5.23
C ASP A 139 -15.69 -10.31 6.39
N ASN A 140 -16.89 -9.87 6.78
CA ASN A 140 -17.71 -10.50 7.81
C ASN A 140 -18.78 -11.39 7.15
N VAL A 141 -18.37 -12.58 6.73
CA VAL A 141 -19.21 -13.59 6.09
C VAL A 141 -19.27 -14.88 6.91
N PRO A 142 -20.31 -15.71 6.78
CA PRO A 142 -20.39 -16.99 7.50
C PRO A 142 -19.16 -17.87 7.23
N GLY A 143 -18.54 -18.38 8.30
CA GLY A 143 -17.36 -19.25 8.21
C GLY A 143 -16.01 -18.54 8.14
N CYS A 144 -15.98 -17.20 8.20
CA CYS A 144 -14.72 -16.47 8.38
C CYS A 144 -14.09 -16.75 9.76
N THR A 145 -12.80 -16.46 9.88
CA THR A 145 -12.06 -16.52 11.14
C THR A 145 -11.57 -15.13 11.54
N ASP A 146 -11.33 -14.91 12.83
CA ASP A 146 -10.86 -13.60 13.29
C ASP A 146 -9.46 -13.29 12.73
N LEU A 147 -9.22 -12.03 12.40
CA LEU A 147 -7.94 -11.53 11.90
C LEU A 147 -6.80 -11.81 12.91
N GLU A 148 -7.13 -11.82 14.20
CA GLU A 148 -6.21 -12.08 15.31
C GLU A 148 -5.99 -13.58 15.58
N ALA A 149 -6.79 -14.47 14.98
CA ALA A 149 -6.75 -15.90 15.30
C ALA A 149 -5.41 -16.55 14.92
N SER A 150 -4.77 -16.07 13.87
CA SER A 150 -3.42 -16.51 13.46
C SER A 150 -2.75 -15.44 12.59
N PRO A 151 -1.41 -15.39 12.54
CA PRO A 151 -0.71 -14.48 11.65
C PRO A 151 -1.10 -14.68 10.19
N LEU A 152 -1.26 -13.58 9.45
CA LEU A 152 -1.44 -13.61 8.00
C LEU A 152 -0.17 -14.14 7.31
N PRO A 153 -0.26 -14.85 6.18
CA PRO A 153 0.92 -15.26 5.41
C PRO A 153 1.75 -14.07 4.95
N GLU A 154 3.08 -14.23 4.86
CA GLU A 154 3.97 -13.16 4.38
C GLU A 154 3.60 -12.74 2.94
N ARG A 155 3.46 -13.69 2.02
CA ARG A 155 2.99 -13.44 0.65
C ARG A 155 1.47 -13.49 0.57
N SER A 156 0.83 -12.35 0.82
CA SER A 156 -0.63 -12.22 0.83
C SER A 156 -1.12 -11.12 -0.11
N ILE A 157 -2.27 -11.36 -0.74
CA ILE A 157 -3.12 -10.33 -1.33
C ILE A 157 -4.32 -10.15 -0.40
N LEU A 158 -4.42 -9.01 0.28
CA LEU A 158 -5.59 -8.69 1.10
C LEU A 158 -6.69 -8.12 0.20
N VAL A 159 -7.84 -8.80 0.16
CA VAL A 159 -8.97 -8.43 -0.70
C VAL A 159 -10.01 -7.68 0.09
N PHE A 160 -10.49 -6.58 -0.48
CA PHE A 160 -11.55 -5.75 0.07
C PHE A 160 -12.66 -5.56 -0.95
N GLY A 161 -13.88 -5.70 -0.47
CA GLY A 161 -15.08 -5.55 -1.27
C GLY A 161 -15.60 -4.12 -1.35
N GLN A 162 -16.86 -3.99 -1.75
CA GLN A 162 -17.56 -2.71 -1.81
C GLN A 162 -18.15 -2.32 -0.45
N GLU A 163 -18.32 -1.01 -0.20
CA GLU A 163 -18.86 -0.51 1.08
C GLU A 163 -20.22 -1.13 1.46
N SER A 164 -21.11 -1.35 0.50
CA SER A 164 -22.49 -1.78 0.78
C SER A 164 -22.66 -3.30 0.83
N ASN A 165 -21.86 -4.03 0.06
CA ASN A 165 -22.11 -5.46 -0.22
C ASN A 165 -20.98 -6.38 0.23
N GLY A 166 -19.86 -5.83 0.72
CA GLY A 166 -18.67 -6.64 0.98
C GLY A 166 -18.06 -7.17 -0.32
N ILE A 167 -17.35 -8.29 -0.22
CA ILE A 167 -16.70 -8.98 -1.32
C ILE A 167 -17.75 -9.81 -2.09
N SER A 168 -17.73 -9.74 -3.43
CA SER A 168 -18.62 -10.54 -4.26
C SER A 168 -18.43 -12.05 -4.05
N PRO A 169 -19.49 -12.87 -4.25
CA PRO A 169 -19.36 -14.32 -4.20
C PRO A 169 -18.28 -14.87 -5.14
N GLU A 170 -18.13 -14.26 -6.32
CA GLU A 170 -17.15 -14.65 -7.33
C GLU A 170 -15.72 -14.43 -6.81
N LEU A 171 -15.45 -13.32 -6.14
CA LEU A 171 -14.13 -13.03 -5.59
C LEU A 171 -13.86 -13.76 -4.27
N LEU A 172 -14.90 -14.02 -3.46
CA LEU A 172 -14.80 -14.88 -2.28
C LEU A 172 -14.41 -16.32 -2.66
N ALA A 173 -14.91 -16.83 -3.79
CA ALA A 173 -14.57 -18.18 -4.27
C ALA A 173 -13.08 -18.34 -4.63
N GLU A 174 -12.39 -17.24 -4.95
CA GLU A 174 -10.95 -17.22 -5.23
C GLU A 174 -10.09 -17.01 -3.98
N CYS A 175 -10.70 -16.69 -2.84
CA CYS A 175 -9.99 -16.50 -1.58
C CYS A 175 -9.53 -17.85 -1.00
N THR A 176 -8.26 -17.92 -0.60
CA THR A 176 -7.70 -19.05 0.15
C THR A 176 -8.36 -19.19 1.52
N GLU A 177 -8.65 -18.06 2.16
CA GLU A 177 -9.43 -17.97 3.39
C GLU A 177 -10.05 -16.57 3.51
N VAL A 178 -10.99 -16.43 4.44
CA VAL A 178 -11.63 -15.14 4.76
C VAL A 178 -11.45 -14.83 6.23
N ARG A 179 -10.95 -13.63 6.51
CA ARG A 179 -10.74 -13.08 7.86
C ARG A 179 -11.71 -11.95 8.12
N GLN A 180 -12.21 -11.86 9.36
CA GLN A 180 -12.98 -10.70 9.82
C GLN A 180 -12.20 -9.90 10.85
N ILE A 181 -12.52 -8.61 10.94
CA ILE A 181 -12.11 -7.77 12.07
C ILE A 181 -13.25 -7.85 13.09
N PRO A 182 -13.04 -8.42 14.29
CA PRO A 182 -14.07 -8.48 15.31
C PRO A 182 -14.62 -7.10 15.66
N MET A 183 -15.94 -6.96 15.68
CA MET A 183 -16.63 -5.73 16.03
C MET A 183 -17.49 -5.94 17.27
N TYR A 184 -17.35 -5.02 18.24
CA TYR A 184 -18.03 -5.08 19.52
C TYR A 184 -19.10 -3.98 19.68
N GLY A 185 -19.35 -3.22 18.62
CA GLY A 185 -20.33 -2.14 18.57
C GLY A 185 -21.70 -2.59 18.06
N SER A 186 -22.57 -1.62 17.75
CA SER A 186 -23.94 -1.86 17.27
C SER A 186 -24.06 -2.02 15.75
N THR A 187 -22.99 -1.78 14.99
CA THR A 187 -22.99 -1.88 13.53
C THR A 187 -22.53 -3.25 13.05
N ARG A 188 -22.98 -3.63 11.84
CA ARG A 188 -22.62 -4.91 11.21
C ARG A 188 -21.36 -4.83 10.34
N SER A 189 -20.91 -3.62 10.05
CA SER A 189 -19.73 -3.33 9.22
C SER A 189 -19.03 -2.06 9.69
N MET A 190 -17.83 -1.85 9.17
CA MET A 190 -17.04 -0.63 9.30
C MET A 190 -16.66 -0.10 7.91
N ASN A 191 -16.13 1.12 7.85
CA ASN A 191 -15.62 1.68 6.60
C ASN A 191 -14.50 0.80 6.03
N VAL A 192 -14.56 0.49 4.73
CA VAL A 192 -13.62 -0.44 4.09
C VAL A 192 -12.17 0.08 4.06
N ALA A 193 -11.94 1.40 4.00
CA ALA A 193 -10.59 1.94 4.12
C ALA A 193 -10.02 1.78 5.54
N ALA A 194 -10.87 1.87 6.56
CA ALA A 194 -10.46 1.58 7.94
C ALA A 194 -10.16 0.08 8.13
N ALA A 195 -11.00 -0.80 7.59
CA ALA A 195 -10.75 -2.24 7.59
C ALA A 195 -9.41 -2.58 6.91
N ALA A 196 -9.14 -1.96 5.75
CA ALA A 196 -7.86 -2.12 5.05
C ALA A 196 -6.68 -1.67 5.90
N ALA A 197 -6.76 -0.50 6.54
CA ALA A 197 -5.69 -0.02 7.40
C ALA A 197 -5.40 -0.97 8.58
N ILE A 198 -6.44 -1.53 9.21
CA ILE A 198 -6.28 -2.49 10.31
C ILE A 198 -5.62 -3.79 9.82
N ALA A 199 -6.11 -4.35 8.70
CA ALA A 199 -5.59 -5.60 8.17
C ALA A 199 -4.14 -5.47 7.68
N ILE A 200 -3.80 -4.37 7.00
CA ILE A 200 -2.43 -4.07 6.56
C ILE A 200 -1.51 -3.90 7.78
N HIS A 201 -1.95 -3.20 8.82
CA HIS A 201 -1.15 -3.03 10.04
C HIS A 201 -0.94 -4.37 10.76
N SER A 202 -1.97 -5.22 10.85
CA SER A 202 -1.86 -6.57 11.43
C SER A 202 -0.81 -7.41 10.71
N TRP A 203 -0.80 -7.38 9.36
CA TRP A 203 0.24 -8.01 8.57
C TRP A 203 1.63 -7.40 8.84
N SER A 204 1.74 -6.07 8.87
CA SER A 204 3.00 -5.34 9.03
C SER A 204 3.67 -5.61 10.39
N VAL A 205 2.90 -5.70 11.48
CA VAL A 205 3.42 -6.06 12.81
C VAL A 205 4.10 -7.43 12.81
N THR A 206 3.64 -8.35 11.96
CA THR A 206 4.23 -9.70 11.86
C THR A 206 5.49 -9.70 11.00
N HIS A 207 5.47 -8.99 9.86
CA HIS A 207 6.45 -9.21 8.77
C HIS A 207 7.40 -8.04 8.51
N GLN A 208 7.04 -6.82 8.90
CA GLN A 208 7.84 -5.61 8.65
C GLN A 208 8.40 -5.00 9.93
N TYR A 209 7.69 -5.12 11.05
CA TYR A 209 8.16 -4.57 12.31
C TYR A 209 9.41 -5.31 12.77
N ARG A 210 10.53 -4.59 12.79
CA ARG A 210 11.80 -5.04 13.37
C ARG A 210 11.99 -4.20 14.63
N GLY A 211 11.80 -4.83 15.80
CA GLY A 211 11.94 -4.20 17.11
C GLY A 211 13.33 -3.65 17.38
#